data_AF-A0AAN8DVS0-F1
#
_entry.id   AF-A0AAN8DVS0-F1
#
_cell.length_a   1.000
_cell.length_b   1.000
_cell.length_c   1.000
_cell.angle_alpha   90.00
_cell.angle_beta   90.00
_cell.angle_gamma   90.00
#
_symmetry.space_group_name_H-M   'P 1'
#
loop_
_entity.id
_entity.type
_entity.pdbx_description
1 polymer ?
#
loop_
_entity_poly.entity_id
_entity_poly.type
_entity_poly.pdbx_seq_one_letter_code
_entity_poly.pdbx_strand_id
1 'polypeptide(L)'
;MPDEVTVESKPRLSVVHRTVRSVLDLHVNFAPAVALAEVDRWSPPCSPLRLLSVDEASDCTSITGSTEPPSPTQNVHSSSRSHRRRRRRRKAGLRALRFLKQNSFSQHALFCLLSGRPLVVIGGDESLVRKLVDALSLFLPAPGPDGSAVKASLTAALQLTDLLTWRLIGIHRSPSSSLASILHSLTRYSRYLALLDLDQRTLQCPSYSGSLIGRLADPHSGISQGITYLLHLESCLTALANQALLCTFNPALLRPHKAGGNDGAEEKDFLLMRGLCTSENDLKVMHFLCDLIKQRHAGRGPPVLRFSYNSMHLHKNTYSINK
;
A
#
# COMPACT_ATOMS: atom_id res chain seq x y z
N MET A 1 6.73 -26.37 -78.05
CA MET A 1 7.85 -26.21 -78.99
C MET A 1 7.61 -24.98 -79.83
N PRO A 2 8.36 -23.88 -79.67
CA PRO A 2 9.21 -23.52 -78.50
C PRO A 2 8.28 -23.18 -77.29
N ASP A 3 8.50 -22.28 -76.32
CA ASP A 3 9.56 -21.31 -76.03
C ASP A 3 9.61 -21.03 -74.50
N GLU A 4 10.61 -20.28 -74.04
CA GLU A 4 10.82 -19.95 -72.62
C GLU A 4 11.37 -18.52 -72.44
N VAL A 5 10.71 -17.68 -71.63
CA VAL A 5 11.30 -16.43 -71.12
C VAL A 5 10.88 -16.18 -69.68
N THR A 6 11.84 -16.28 -68.75
CA THR A 6 11.71 -15.85 -67.35
C THR A 6 12.36 -14.48 -67.16
N VAL A 7 11.66 -13.49 -66.60
CA VAL A 7 12.27 -12.22 -66.18
C VAL A 7 11.80 -11.85 -64.76
N GLU A 8 12.76 -11.79 -63.85
CA GLU A 8 12.61 -11.26 -62.50
C GLU A 8 12.72 -9.72 -62.50
N SER A 9 11.83 -9.00 -61.81
CA SER A 9 11.99 -7.55 -61.63
C SER A 9 11.35 -6.99 -60.34
N LYS A 10 12.20 -6.72 -59.35
CA LYS A 10 12.10 -5.53 -58.47
C LYS A 10 12.71 -4.32 -59.23
N PRO A 11 12.43 -3.03 -58.89
CA PRO A 11 12.36 -2.54 -57.51
C PRO A 11 11.46 -1.29 -57.24
N ARG A 12 11.67 -0.69 -56.05
CA ARG A 12 11.39 0.70 -55.63
C ARG A 12 9.95 1.12 -55.27
N LEU A 13 9.74 1.25 -53.95
CA LEU A 13 9.32 2.47 -53.24
C LEU A 13 8.51 3.52 -54.02
N SER A 14 7.26 3.71 -53.61
CA SER A 14 6.53 4.98 -53.74
C SER A 14 6.08 5.47 -52.35
N VAL A 15 6.57 6.64 -51.95
CA VAL A 15 6.06 7.41 -50.80
C VAL A 15 4.69 8.00 -51.15
N VAL A 16 3.71 7.99 -50.25
CA VAL A 16 2.61 8.99 -50.25
C VAL A 16 1.95 9.13 -48.87
N HIS A 17 1.79 10.40 -48.45
CA HIS A 17 1.00 11.01 -47.38
C HIS A 17 0.43 10.19 -46.19
N ARG A 18 1.23 10.23 -45.11
CA ARG A 18 0.82 10.21 -43.69
C ARG A 18 -0.37 11.16 -43.41
N THR A 19 -1.57 10.63 -43.15
CA THR A 19 -2.73 11.43 -42.74
C THR A 19 -2.54 11.96 -41.31
N VAL A 20 -2.51 13.28 -41.14
CA VAL A 20 -2.47 13.92 -39.81
C VAL A 20 -3.87 13.85 -39.20
N ARG A 21 -4.01 13.14 -38.07
CA ARG A 21 -5.21 13.20 -37.23
C ARG A 21 -4.94 14.17 -36.09
N SER A 22 -5.77 15.20 -35.98
CA SER A 22 -5.58 16.29 -35.01
C SER A 22 -5.64 15.79 -33.56
N VAL A 23 -4.68 16.24 -32.76
CA VAL A 23 -4.73 16.16 -31.29
C VAL A 23 -5.56 17.34 -30.78
N LEU A 24 -6.37 17.12 -29.76
CA LEU A 24 -7.06 18.20 -29.05
C LEU A 24 -6.09 18.84 -28.04
N ASP A 25 -5.64 20.06 -28.34
CA ASP A 25 -4.78 20.84 -27.43
C ASP A 25 -5.54 21.29 -26.18
N LEU A 26 -5.46 20.46 -25.14
CA LEU A 26 -5.81 20.85 -23.77
C LEU A 26 -4.60 21.54 -23.12
N HIS A 27 -4.52 22.86 -23.30
CA HIS A 27 -3.43 23.70 -22.84
C HIS A 27 -3.42 23.86 -21.29
N VAL A 28 -2.90 22.85 -20.59
CA VAL A 28 -2.75 22.88 -19.13
C VAL A 28 -1.48 23.67 -18.77
N ASN A 29 -1.67 24.90 -18.27
CA ASN A 29 -0.57 25.76 -17.85
C ASN A 29 0.10 25.22 -16.58
N PHE A 30 1.21 24.51 -16.74
CA PHE A 30 2.11 24.17 -15.63
C PHE A 30 2.97 25.39 -15.26
N ALA A 31 3.12 25.66 -13.97
CA ALA A 31 4.02 26.71 -13.47
C ALA A 31 5.49 26.38 -13.81
N PRO A 32 6.34 27.38 -14.07
CA PRO A 32 7.72 27.16 -14.53
C PRO A 32 8.58 26.47 -13.47
N ALA A 33 9.49 25.62 -13.92
CA ALA A 33 10.49 24.99 -13.05
C ALA A 33 11.51 26.04 -12.56
N VAL A 34 11.64 26.18 -11.24
CA VAL A 34 12.66 27.03 -10.62
C VAL A 34 14.02 26.31 -10.67
N ALA A 35 15.05 27.03 -11.09
CA ALA A 35 16.40 26.48 -11.24
C ALA A 35 17.05 26.16 -9.89
N LEU A 36 17.98 25.19 -9.90
CA LEU A 36 18.67 24.68 -8.72
C LEU A 36 20.07 25.29 -8.61
N ALA A 37 20.23 26.29 -7.74
CA ALA A 37 21.50 26.86 -7.33
C ALA A 37 21.42 27.37 -5.87
N GLU A 38 22.49 27.16 -5.11
CA GLU A 38 22.99 27.81 -3.88
C GLU A 38 22.02 28.72 -3.08
N VAL A 39 21.88 28.62 -1.76
CA VAL A 39 22.93 28.69 -0.71
C VAL A 39 22.48 27.97 0.59
N ASP A 40 23.46 27.67 1.45
CA ASP A 40 23.39 27.07 2.78
C ASP A 40 22.41 27.67 3.84
N ARG A 41 22.22 26.87 4.90
CA ARG A 41 21.53 27.15 6.20
C ARG A 41 19.99 27.20 6.18
N TRP A 42 19.38 26.05 6.50
CA TRP A 42 18.11 26.02 7.23
C TRP A 42 18.24 25.25 8.56
N SER A 43 17.71 25.84 9.64
CA SER A 43 17.68 25.27 10.98
C SER A 43 16.71 24.07 11.07
N PRO A 44 16.92 23.10 11.98
CA PRO A 44 16.02 21.97 12.14
C PRO A 44 14.62 22.43 12.62
N PRO A 45 13.52 22.02 11.97
CA PRO A 45 12.17 22.43 12.36
C PRO A 45 11.73 21.74 13.66
N CYS A 46 11.48 22.53 14.71
CA CYS A 46 11.00 22.04 16.00
C CYS A 46 9.65 21.31 15.88
N SER A 47 9.50 20.20 16.59
CA SER A 47 8.27 19.39 16.58
C SER A 47 7.06 20.15 17.18
N PRO A 48 5.95 20.35 16.46
CA PRO A 48 4.77 21.01 17.00
C PRO A 48 3.98 20.08 17.92
N LEU A 49 4.30 20.10 19.23
CA LEU A 49 3.68 19.29 20.29
C LEU A 49 2.13 19.40 20.37
N ARG A 50 1.53 20.44 19.75
CA ARG A 50 0.08 20.66 19.70
C ARG A 50 -0.70 19.63 18.88
N LEU A 51 -0.04 18.80 18.05
CA LEU A 51 -0.69 17.79 17.21
C LEU A 51 -1.33 16.61 17.97
N LEU A 52 -1.14 16.52 19.29
CA LEU A 52 -1.52 15.34 20.09
C LEU A 52 -2.87 15.42 20.83
N SER A 53 -3.50 16.60 20.91
CA SER A 53 -4.63 16.82 21.84
C SER A 53 -6.02 16.87 21.18
N VAL A 54 -6.19 17.62 20.09
CA VAL A 54 -7.52 18.16 19.71
C VAL A 54 -8.42 17.16 18.95
N ASP A 55 -7.88 16.34 18.04
CA ASP A 55 -8.70 15.56 17.06
C ASP A 55 -9.34 14.27 17.62
N GLU A 56 -9.06 13.87 18.88
CA GLU A 56 -9.72 12.69 19.48
C GLU A 56 -11.10 13.02 20.10
N ALA A 57 -11.37 14.31 20.33
CA ALA A 57 -12.63 14.87 20.87
C ALA A 57 -13.51 15.58 19.82
N SER A 58 -13.14 15.56 18.54
CA SER A 58 -13.91 16.17 17.45
C SER A 58 -15.16 15.35 17.11
N ASP A 59 -16.20 15.50 17.93
CA ASP A 59 -17.51 14.92 17.68
C ASP A 59 -18.29 15.76 16.66
N CYS A 60 -18.11 15.41 15.39
CA CYS A 60 -18.93 15.93 14.30
C CYS A 60 -20.39 15.49 14.48
N THR A 61 -21.18 16.33 15.13
CA THR A 61 -22.64 16.33 15.04
C THR A 61 -23.02 16.46 13.56
N SER A 62 -23.56 15.39 12.97
CA SER A 62 -24.21 15.51 11.66
C SER A 62 -25.50 16.28 11.86
N ILE A 63 -25.54 17.53 11.39
CA ILE A 63 -26.74 18.37 11.42
C ILE A 63 -27.83 17.68 10.61
N THR A 64 -28.78 17.04 11.31
CA THR A 64 -30.00 16.52 10.71
C THR A 64 -30.97 17.67 10.54
N GLY A 65 -30.83 18.41 9.43
CA GLY A 65 -31.93 19.19 8.88
C GLY A 65 -33.04 18.21 8.48
N SER A 66 -34.04 18.05 9.34
CA SER A 66 -35.04 16.99 9.27
C SER A 66 -36.40 17.49 9.74
N THR A 67 -36.91 18.53 9.08
CA THR A 67 -38.24 19.10 9.34
C THR A 67 -39.32 18.34 8.55
N GLU A 68 -39.39 17.02 8.76
CA GLU A 68 -40.36 16.15 8.07
C GLU A 68 -40.79 14.99 9.01
N PRO A 69 -42.09 14.66 9.12
CA PRO A 69 -42.58 13.69 10.11
C PRO A 69 -42.26 12.23 9.72
N PRO A 70 -42.16 11.32 10.71
CA PRO A 70 -41.70 9.95 10.48
C PRO A 70 -42.73 9.08 9.75
N SER A 71 -42.39 8.63 8.54
CA SER A 71 -43.12 7.56 7.84
C SER A 71 -42.74 6.18 8.42
N PRO A 72 -43.70 5.27 8.68
CA PRO A 72 -43.51 4.14 9.61
C PRO A 72 -42.78 2.91 9.03
N THR A 73 -41.99 3.03 7.95
CA THR A 73 -41.39 1.89 7.25
C THR A 73 -39.96 2.14 6.74
N GLN A 74 -39.00 2.42 7.63
CA GLN A 74 -37.57 2.47 7.26
C GLN A 74 -36.64 1.71 8.24
N ASN A 75 -35.58 1.12 7.68
CA ASN A 75 -34.69 0.16 8.35
C ASN A 75 -33.63 0.84 9.23
N VAL A 76 -34.01 1.26 10.45
CA VAL A 76 -33.15 1.95 11.45
C VAL A 76 -31.81 1.22 11.74
N HIS A 77 -31.76 -0.10 11.59
CA HIS A 77 -30.54 -0.88 11.88
C HIS A 77 -29.42 -0.75 10.83
N SER A 78 -29.72 -0.42 9.57
CA SER A 78 -28.71 -0.36 8.50
C SER A 78 -27.85 0.91 8.58
N SER A 79 -28.49 2.06 8.80
CA SER A 79 -27.85 3.38 8.97
C SER A 79 -26.93 3.43 10.20
N SER A 80 -27.37 2.84 11.32
CA SER A 80 -26.55 2.74 12.54
C SER A 80 -25.27 1.91 12.32
N ARG A 81 -25.35 0.80 11.58
CA ARG A 81 -24.17 -0.04 11.25
C ARG A 81 -23.21 0.69 10.31
N SER A 82 -23.69 1.36 9.27
CA SER A 82 -22.84 2.11 8.33
C SER A 82 -22.17 3.31 9.01
N HIS A 83 -22.90 4.06 9.85
CA HIS A 83 -22.35 5.17 10.61
C HIS A 83 -21.26 4.73 11.61
N ARG A 84 -21.49 3.65 12.36
CA ARG A 84 -20.48 3.04 13.25
C ARG A 84 -19.22 2.62 12.47
N ARG A 85 -19.37 2.00 11.29
CA ARG A 85 -18.23 1.64 10.41
C ARG A 85 -17.46 2.88 9.93
N ARG A 86 -18.15 3.97 9.57
CA ARG A 86 -17.54 5.24 9.15
C ARG A 86 -16.77 5.91 10.29
N ARG A 87 -17.35 5.99 11.51
CA ARG A 87 -16.67 6.53 12.71
C ARG A 87 -15.43 5.70 13.08
N ARG A 88 -15.51 4.36 12.98
CA ARG A 88 -14.35 3.47 13.17
C ARG A 88 -13.23 3.75 12.14
N ARG A 89 -13.54 3.78 10.84
CA ARG A 89 -12.51 4.02 9.80
C ARG A 89 -11.87 5.42 9.90
N ARG A 90 -12.61 6.46 10.32
CA ARG A 90 -12.03 7.78 10.66
C ARG A 90 -11.00 7.69 11.82
N LYS A 91 -11.34 7.01 12.93
CA LYS A 91 -10.40 6.80 14.05
C LYS A 91 -9.20 5.93 13.66
N ALA A 92 -9.39 4.92 12.82
CA ALA A 92 -8.31 4.13 12.23
C ALA A 92 -7.38 4.99 11.34
N GLY A 93 -7.94 5.88 10.52
CA GLY A 93 -7.18 6.81 9.66
C GLY A 93 -6.30 7.77 10.46
N LEU A 94 -6.83 8.35 11.54
CA LEU A 94 -6.05 9.19 12.46
C LEU A 94 -4.89 8.40 13.11
N ARG A 95 -5.12 7.15 13.51
CA ARG A 95 -4.09 6.28 14.08
C ARG A 95 -3.05 5.84 13.06
N ALA A 96 -3.44 5.62 11.81
CA ALA A 96 -2.53 5.32 10.71
C ALA A 96 -1.60 6.52 10.44
N LEU A 97 -2.16 7.73 10.36
CA LEU A 97 -1.40 8.98 10.25
C LEU A 97 -0.43 9.17 11.42
N ARG A 98 -0.87 8.93 12.67
CA ARG A 98 0.03 8.92 13.84
C ARG A 98 1.16 7.90 13.67
N PHE A 99 0.87 6.66 13.26
CA PHE A 99 1.88 5.62 13.07
C PHE A 99 2.96 6.01 12.05
N LEU A 100 2.57 6.56 10.89
CA LEU A 100 3.51 7.04 9.87
C LEU A 100 4.42 8.13 10.42
N LYS A 101 3.83 9.18 11.00
CA LYS A 101 4.57 10.36 11.51
C LYS A 101 5.40 10.08 12.76
N GLN A 102 5.11 8.99 13.48
CA GLN A 102 5.84 8.62 14.70
C GLN A 102 6.94 7.57 14.47
N ASN A 103 7.02 6.91 13.31
CA ASN A 103 7.97 5.80 13.09
C ASN A 103 8.67 5.91 11.72
N SER A 104 9.98 6.11 11.72
CA SER A 104 10.78 6.24 10.49
C SER A 104 10.82 4.98 9.62
N PHE A 105 10.61 3.81 10.22
CA PHE A 105 10.49 2.51 9.52
C PHE A 105 9.10 2.23 8.92
N SER A 106 8.14 3.14 9.06
CA SER A 106 6.73 2.90 8.70
C SER A 106 6.53 2.46 7.24
N GLN A 107 7.31 3.00 6.31
CA GLN A 107 7.36 2.56 4.91
C GLN A 107 7.66 1.05 4.74
N HIS A 108 8.53 0.47 5.57
CA HIS A 108 8.90 -0.94 5.50
C HIS A 108 7.79 -1.85 6.07
N ALA A 109 7.02 -1.36 7.05
CA ALA A 109 5.81 -2.05 7.52
C ALA A 109 4.71 -2.08 6.45
N LEU A 110 4.49 -0.94 5.77
CA LEU A 110 3.58 -0.85 4.62
C LEU A 110 4.04 -1.75 3.46
N PHE A 111 5.34 -1.85 3.20
CA PHE A 111 5.89 -2.79 2.20
C PHE A 111 5.51 -4.24 2.50
N CYS A 112 5.60 -4.67 3.76
CA CYS A 112 5.19 -6.03 4.13
C CYS A 112 3.69 -6.27 3.83
N LEU A 113 2.82 -5.35 4.27
CA LEU A 113 1.37 -5.43 4.04
C LEU A 113 1.00 -5.42 2.55
N LEU A 114 1.72 -4.65 1.72
CA LEU A 114 1.44 -4.49 0.29
C LEU A 114 2.11 -5.56 -0.60
N SER A 115 3.18 -6.22 -0.14
CA SER A 115 3.90 -7.28 -0.89
C SER A 115 3.44 -8.72 -0.57
N GLY A 116 2.45 -8.86 0.32
CA GLY A 116 1.88 -10.16 0.72
C GLY A 116 2.25 -10.59 2.14
N ARG A 117 3.45 -10.23 2.60
CA ARG A 117 4.08 -10.71 3.85
C ARG A 117 3.21 -10.46 5.10
N PRO A 118 2.88 -11.50 5.91
CA PRO A 118 2.16 -11.31 7.16
C PRO A 118 2.91 -10.41 8.15
N LEU A 119 2.21 -9.42 8.71
CA LEU A 119 2.75 -8.51 9.73
C LEU A 119 2.18 -8.84 11.12
N VAL A 120 3.06 -9.05 12.08
CA VAL A 120 2.73 -9.30 13.49
C VAL A 120 3.03 -8.04 14.31
N VAL A 121 2.07 -7.59 15.11
CA VAL A 121 2.16 -6.43 16.00
C VAL A 121 2.14 -6.92 17.44
N ILE A 122 3.18 -6.61 18.22
CA ILE A 122 3.36 -7.10 19.60
C ILE A 122 3.56 -5.94 20.57
N GLY A 123 2.89 -5.97 21.72
CA GLY A 123 3.10 -5.01 22.80
C GLY A 123 2.48 -5.41 24.14
N GLY A 124 2.86 -4.73 25.21
CA GLY A 124 2.37 -4.93 26.58
C GLY A 124 0.96 -4.38 26.87
N ASP A 125 0.44 -3.49 26.03
CA ASP A 125 -0.94 -2.97 26.10
C ASP A 125 -1.78 -3.54 24.95
N GLU A 126 -2.71 -4.44 25.26
CA GLU A 126 -3.63 -5.02 24.26
C GLU A 126 -4.47 -3.94 23.56
N SER A 127 -4.83 -2.87 24.27
CA SER A 127 -5.59 -1.76 23.70
C SER A 127 -4.77 -1.07 22.60
N LEU A 128 -3.47 -0.83 22.80
CA LEU A 128 -2.58 -0.24 21.78
C LEU A 128 -2.34 -1.20 20.61
N VAL A 129 -2.12 -2.49 20.87
CA VAL A 129 -2.02 -3.53 19.83
C VAL A 129 -3.27 -3.56 18.97
N ARG A 130 -4.47 -3.66 19.57
CA ARG A 130 -5.76 -3.62 18.86
C ARG A 130 -5.99 -2.30 18.13
N LYS A 131 -5.67 -1.15 18.73
CA LYS A 131 -5.78 0.19 18.11
C LYS A 131 -4.89 0.33 16.87
N LEU A 132 -3.67 -0.24 16.88
CA LEU A 132 -2.75 -0.19 15.75
C LEU A 132 -3.08 -1.23 14.67
N VAL A 133 -3.50 -2.44 15.04
CA VAL A 133 -4.02 -3.42 14.06
C VAL A 133 -5.24 -2.88 13.32
N ASP A 134 -6.15 -2.18 14.02
CA ASP A 134 -7.28 -1.47 13.41
C ASP A 134 -6.81 -0.40 12.40
N ALA A 135 -5.74 0.33 12.71
CA ALA A 135 -5.14 1.33 11.83
C ALA A 135 -4.44 0.73 10.61
N LEU A 136 -3.58 -0.27 10.82
CA LEU A 136 -2.80 -0.92 9.77
C LEU A 136 -3.68 -1.75 8.81
N SER A 137 -4.87 -2.18 9.26
CA SER A 137 -5.86 -2.85 8.40
C SER A 137 -6.31 -1.99 7.20
N LEU A 138 -6.16 -0.66 7.25
CA LEU A 138 -6.48 0.23 6.14
C LEU A 138 -5.53 0.08 4.93
N PHE A 139 -4.30 -0.39 5.14
CA PHE A 139 -3.33 -0.62 4.07
C PHE A 139 -3.36 -2.05 3.51
N LEU A 140 -4.15 -2.95 4.11
CA LEU A 140 -4.13 -4.37 3.74
C LEU A 140 -4.94 -4.61 2.46
N PRO A 141 -4.31 -5.01 1.33
CA PRO A 141 -5.04 -5.31 0.11
C PRO A 141 -5.81 -6.63 0.26
N ALA A 142 -7.06 -6.64 -0.20
CA ALA A 142 -8.01 -7.76 -0.08
C ALA A 142 -8.10 -8.35 1.36
N PRO A 143 -8.66 -7.60 2.34
CA PRO A 143 -8.73 -8.04 3.75
C PRO A 143 -9.75 -9.17 4.01
N GLY A 144 -10.33 -9.76 2.96
CA GLY A 144 -11.39 -10.78 3.04
C GLY A 144 -12.79 -10.23 3.40
N PRO A 145 -13.84 -11.07 3.33
CA PRO A 145 -15.14 -10.73 3.89
C PRO A 145 -15.02 -10.42 5.38
N ASP A 146 -15.70 -9.36 5.82
CA ASP A 146 -15.71 -8.82 7.19
C ASP A 146 -14.34 -8.56 7.86
N GLY A 147 -13.23 -8.59 7.09
CA GLY A 147 -11.88 -8.43 7.61
C GLY A 147 -11.22 -9.73 8.08
N SER A 148 -11.65 -10.89 7.56
CA SER A 148 -11.15 -12.22 7.94
C SER A 148 -9.62 -12.39 7.85
N ALA A 149 -8.91 -11.57 7.08
CA ALA A 149 -7.45 -11.56 7.02
C ALA A 149 -6.75 -10.86 8.20
N VAL A 150 -7.49 -10.36 9.19
CA VAL A 150 -6.98 -9.59 10.34
C VAL A 150 -7.33 -10.25 11.68
N LYS A 151 -6.31 -10.67 12.43
CA LYS A 151 -6.45 -11.27 13.77
C LYS A 151 -6.09 -10.23 14.84
N ALA A 152 -7.07 -9.53 15.39
CA ALA A 152 -6.83 -8.38 16.27
C ALA A 152 -6.13 -8.71 17.61
N SER A 153 -6.24 -9.95 18.09
CA SER A 153 -5.52 -10.49 19.24
C SER A 153 -5.39 -12.02 19.09
N LEU A 154 -4.19 -12.56 19.34
CA LEU A 154 -3.85 -13.98 19.26
C LEU A 154 -3.52 -14.52 20.65
N THR A 155 -4.16 -15.63 21.03
CA THR A 155 -4.09 -16.24 22.36
C THR A 155 -3.42 -17.62 22.39
N ALA A 156 -3.07 -18.17 21.22
CA ALA A 156 -2.49 -19.49 21.04
C ALA A 156 -1.26 -19.42 20.11
N ALA A 157 -0.39 -20.43 20.17
CA ALA A 157 0.79 -20.52 19.31
C ALA A 157 0.42 -20.51 17.82
N LEU A 158 1.18 -19.75 17.02
CA LEU A 158 0.93 -19.56 15.60
C LEU A 158 1.23 -20.85 14.82
N GLN A 159 0.32 -21.23 13.91
CA GLN A 159 0.51 -22.35 12.98
C GLN A 159 0.90 -21.85 11.58
N LEU A 160 1.49 -22.72 10.75
CA LEU A 160 1.82 -22.39 9.36
C LEU A 160 0.55 -22.11 8.52
N THR A 161 -0.56 -22.77 8.88
CA THR A 161 -1.91 -22.56 8.35
C THR A 161 -2.50 -21.19 8.69
N ASP A 162 -2.14 -20.60 9.82
CA ASP A 162 -2.56 -19.24 10.18
C ASP A 162 -1.96 -18.21 9.21
N LEU A 163 -0.76 -18.45 8.67
CA LEU A 163 -0.11 -17.59 7.68
C LEU A 163 -0.75 -17.64 6.28
N LEU A 164 -1.59 -18.64 5.98
CA LEU A 164 -2.49 -18.61 4.80
C LEU A 164 -3.66 -17.64 5.00
N THR A 165 -4.10 -17.50 6.25
CA THR A 165 -5.41 -16.91 6.59
C THR A 165 -5.27 -15.48 7.07
N TRP A 166 -4.31 -15.19 7.96
CA TRP A 166 -4.12 -13.90 8.59
C TRP A 166 -2.85 -13.22 8.08
N ARG A 167 -3.02 -12.00 7.57
CA ARG A 167 -1.93 -11.17 7.02
C ARG A 167 -1.59 -9.97 7.92
N LEU A 168 -2.41 -9.71 8.94
CA LEU A 168 -2.14 -8.78 10.02
C LEU A 168 -2.59 -9.39 11.35
N ILE A 169 -1.69 -9.55 12.30
CA ILE A 169 -1.90 -10.28 13.56
C ILE A 169 -1.47 -9.38 14.74
N GLY A 170 -2.32 -9.24 15.75
CA GLY A 170 -1.98 -8.61 17.03
C GLY A 170 -1.68 -9.65 18.11
N ILE A 171 -0.66 -9.41 18.94
CA ILE A 171 -0.28 -10.27 20.06
C ILE A 171 -0.06 -9.41 21.30
N HIS A 172 -0.72 -9.76 22.41
CA HIS A 172 -0.54 -9.09 23.69
C HIS A 172 0.51 -9.82 24.54
N ARG A 173 1.49 -9.08 25.09
CA ARG A 173 2.50 -9.62 26.02
C ARG A 173 1.94 -9.78 27.44
N SER A 174 0.94 -10.65 27.59
CA SER A 174 0.48 -11.10 28.91
C SER A 174 1.47 -12.14 29.49
N PRO A 175 1.86 -12.07 30.79
CA PRO A 175 2.83 -12.98 31.42
C PRO A 175 2.34 -14.43 31.62
N SER A 176 1.28 -14.84 30.91
CA SER A 176 0.75 -16.21 30.91
C SER A 176 1.71 -17.23 30.27
N SER A 177 1.59 -18.50 30.65
CA SER A 177 2.34 -19.63 30.08
C SER A 177 2.17 -19.79 28.56
N SER A 178 1.04 -19.37 28.00
CA SER A 178 0.81 -19.36 26.54
C SER A 178 1.84 -18.52 25.78
N LEU A 179 2.33 -17.42 26.39
CA LEU A 179 3.29 -16.49 25.78
C LEU A 179 4.56 -17.19 25.27
N ALA A 180 5.10 -18.12 26.05
CA ALA A 180 6.32 -18.86 25.66
C ALA A 180 6.12 -19.67 24.37
N SER A 181 4.95 -20.31 24.22
CA SER A 181 4.60 -21.05 23.01
C SER A 181 4.40 -20.14 21.79
N ILE A 182 3.81 -18.96 22.01
CA ILE A 182 3.62 -17.93 20.98
C ILE A 182 4.97 -17.38 20.53
N LEU A 183 5.84 -16.97 21.44
CA LEU A 183 7.18 -16.46 21.12
C LEU A 183 8.03 -17.52 20.40
N HIS A 184 7.95 -18.79 20.79
CA HIS A 184 8.64 -19.88 20.09
C HIS A 184 8.08 -20.15 18.68
N SER A 185 6.77 -19.95 18.45
CA SER A 185 6.21 -20.00 17.10
C SER A 185 6.68 -18.83 16.22
N LEU A 186 6.86 -17.64 16.79
CA LEU A 186 7.34 -16.46 16.07
C LEU A 186 8.82 -16.57 15.68
N THR A 187 9.69 -17.09 16.55
CA THR A 187 11.10 -17.32 16.19
C THR A 187 11.22 -18.35 15.08
N ARG A 188 10.42 -19.43 15.14
CA ARG A 188 10.33 -20.47 14.10
C ARG A 188 9.91 -19.92 12.73
N TYR A 189 8.92 -19.03 12.66
CA TYR A 189 8.40 -18.47 11.40
C TYR A 189 8.96 -17.08 11.04
N SER A 190 9.94 -16.57 11.79
CA SER A 190 10.58 -15.25 11.62
C SER A 190 11.02 -14.93 10.19
N ARG A 191 11.51 -15.93 9.44
CA ARG A 191 11.90 -15.78 8.02
C ARG A 191 10.74 -15.45 7.07
N TYR A 192 9.49 -15.68 7.47
CA TYR A 192 8.30 -15.53 6.64
C TYR A 192 7.38 -14.38 7.07
N LEU A 193 7.36 -14.02 8.35
CA LEU A 193 6.59 -12.89 8.89
C LEU A 193 7.44 -11.62 9.03
N ALA A 194 6.80 -10.46 9.17
CA ALA A 194 7.41 -9.25 9.69
C ALA A 194 6.93 -9.02 11.13
N LEU A 195 7.80 -8.49 11.98
CA LEU A 195 7.55 -8.33 13.42
C LEU A 195 7.71 -6.87 13.85
N LEU A 196 6.62 -6.24 14.26
CA LEU A 196 6.56 -4.89 14.82
C LEU A 196 6.40 -4.96 16.35
N ASP A 197 7.43 -4.51 17.07
CA ASP A 197 7.45 -4.41 18.52
C ASP A 197 7.10 -2.97 18.96
N LEU A 198 6.00 -2.81 19.68
CA LEU A 198 5.53 -1.51 20.16
C LEU A 198 6.26 -1.04 21.41
N ASP A 199 6.74 -1.98 22.24
CA ASP A 199 7.41 -1.68 23.50
C ASP A 199 8.85 -1.24 23.23
N GLN A 200 9.54 -1.93 22.31
CA GLN A 200 10.89 -1.58 21.87
C GLN A 200 10.92 -0.52 20.75
N ARG A 201 9.77 -0.26 20.10
CA ARG A 201 9.68 0.56 18.87
C ARG A 201 10.66 0.08 17.79
N THR A 202 10.59 -1.21 17.46
CA THR A 202 11.41 -1.84 16.43
C THR A 202 10.56 -2.60 15.42
N LEU A 203 11.05 -2.72 14.20
CA LEU A 203 10.44 -3.49 13.13
C LEU A 203 11.49 -4.42 12.52
N GLN A 204 11.27 -5.73 12.65
CA GLN A 204 12.07 -6.76 11.97
C GLN A 204 11.39 -7.13 10.65
N CYS A 205 11.94 -6.70 9.52
CA CYS A 205 11.38 -6.94 8.19
C CYS A 205 12.43 -6.83 7.08
N PRO A 206 12.10 -7.17 5.82
CA PRO A 206 12.91 -6.77 4.68
C PRO A 206 12.87 -5.24 4.49
N SER A 207 14.03 -4.65 4.22
CA SER A 207 14.15 -3.23 3.86
C SER A 207 13.41 -2.92 2.55
N TYR A 208 12.80 -1.75 2.46
CA TYR A 208 12.14 -1.24 1.26
C TYR A 208 12.87 0.01 0.73
N SER A 209 12.95 0.12 -0.60
CA SER A 209 13.78 1.11 -1.33
C SER A 209 13.11 1.71 -2.58
N GLY A 210 11.79 1.53 -2.74
CA GLY A 210 11.04 1.94 -3.93
C GLY A 210 10.30 3.27 -3.79
N SER A 211 9.74 3.80 -4.88
CA SER A 211 8.97 5.06 -4.87
C SER A 211 7.49 4.89 -4.54
N LEU A 212 6.91 3.71 -4.81
CA LEU A 212 5.46 3.45 -4.84
C LEU A 212 4.76 3.80 -3.52
N ILE A 213 5.36 3.36 -2.41
CA ILE A 213 4.84 3.49 -1.04
C ILE A 213 5.06 4.89 -0.45
N GLY A 214 6.02 5.67 -0.95
CA GLY A 214 6.27 7.03 -0.47
C GLY A 214 5.00 7.90 -0.47
N ARG A 215 4.18 7.77 -1.53
CA ARG A 215 2.88 8.46 -1.69
C ARG A 215 1.84 8.08 -0.64
N LEU A 216 1.94 6.90 -0.03
CA LEU A 216 1.06 6.38 1.03
C LEU A 216 1.60 6.70 2.43
N ALA A 217 2.94 6.72 2.57
CA ALA A 217 3.67 6.72 3.82
C ALA A 217 4.25 8.07 4.25
N ASP A 218 4.24 9.08 3.36
CA ASP A 218 4.92 10.38 3.54
C ASP A 218 4.70 11.03 4.92
N PRO A 219 5.72 11.05 5.81
CA PRO A 219 5.64 11.69 7.12
C PRO A 219 5.56 13.22 7.04
N HIS A 220 6.01 13.81 5.93
CA HIS A 220 6.08 15.27 5.72
C HIS A 220 4.80 15.83 5.09
N SER A 221 3.88 14.96 4.65
CA SER A 221 2.57 15.34 4.15
C SER A 221 1.88 16.31 5.11
N GLY A 222 1.44 17.48 4.63
CA GLY A 222 0.80 18.52 5.46
C GLY A 222 -0.53 18.10 6.12
N ILE A 223 -1.00 16.89 5.84
CA ILE A 223 -2.23 16.31 6.36
C ILE A 223 -2.11 16.10 7.88
N SER A 224 -2.97 16.77 8.65
CA SER A 224 -3.07 16.65 10.11
C SER A 224 -4.31 15.86 10.56
N GLN A 225 -5.41 15.92 9.79
CA GLN A 225 -6.70 15.35 10.14
C GLN A 225 -6.86 13.90 9.65
N GLY A 226 -7.41 13.04 10.51
CA GLY A 226 -7.60 11.61 10.19
C GLY A 226 -8.58 11.33 9.04
N ILE A 227 -9.55 12.22 8.79
CA ILE A 227 -10.50 12.07 7.67
C ILE A 227 -9.86 12.41 6.32
N THR A 228 -9.07 13.49 6.26
CA THR A 228 -8.34 13.91 5.06
C THR A 228 -7.28 12.88 4.69
N TYR A 229 -6.58 12.32 5.69
CA TYR A 229 -5.65 11.22 5.46
C TYR A 229 -6.35 9.95 4.94
N LEU A 230 -7.54 9.61 5.47
CA LEU A 230 -8.31 8.46 4.98
C LEU A 230 -8.70 8.62 3.49
N LEU A 231 -9.13 9.82 3.07
CA LEU A 231 -9.47 10.10 1.67
C LEU A 231 -8.25 10.07 0.75
N HIS A 232 -7.12 10.63 1.19
CA HIS A 232 -5.83 10.54 0.49
C HIS A 232 -5.40 9.08 0.31
N LEU A 233 -5.46 8.29 1.39
CA LEU A 233 -5.13 6.87 1.39
C LEU A 233 -6.04 6.08 0.44
N GLU A 234 -7.35 6.30 0.45
CA GLU A 234 -8.28 5.65 -0.47
C GLU A 234 -8.03 6.03 -1.93
N SER A 235 -7.69 7.28 -2.22
CA SER A 235 -7.28 7.74 -3.56
C SER A 235 -6.00 7.03 -4.03
N CYS A 236 -4.95 7.02 -3.21
CA CYS A 236 -3.68 6.37 -3.55
C CYS A 236 -3.79 4.85 -3.71
N LEU A 237 -4.57 4.17 -2.85
CA LEU A 237 -4.84 2.73 -3.00
C LEU A 237 -5.68 2.42 -4.24
N THR A 238 -6.62 3.30 -4.62
CA THR A 238 -7.41 3.15 -5.85
C THR A 238 -6.55 3.35 -7.09
N ALA A 239 -5.69 4.37 -7.11
CA ALA A 239 -4.74 4.60 -8.19
C ALA A 239 -3.77 3.41 -8.35
N LEU A 240 -3.30 2.84 -7.24
CA LEU A 240 -2.45 1.65 -7.22
C LEU A 240 -3.18 0.39 -7.71
N ALA A 241 -4.43 0.18 -7.30
CA ALA A 241 -5.26 -0.94 -7.77
C ALA A 241 -5.54 -0.85 -9.28
N ASN A 242 -5.82 0.35 -9.80
CA ASN A 242 -6.01 0.58 -11.23
C ASN A 242 -4.72 0.32 -12.02
N GLN A 243 -3.55 0.64 -11.46
CA GLN A 243 -2.25 0.33 -12.05
C GLN A 243 -2.00 -1.19 -12.09
N ALA A 244 -2.25 -1.90 -10.99
CA ALA A 244 -2.15 -3.36 -10.96
C ALA A 244 -3.16 -4.04 -11.91
N LEU A 245 -4.35 -3.47 -12.10
CA LEU A 245 -5.33 -3.96 -13.07
C LEU A 245 -4.81 -3.87 -14.51
N LEU A 246 -4.25 -2.72 -14.91
CA LEU A 246 -3.62 -2.56 -16.23
C LEU A 246 -2.46 -3.54 -16.43
N CYS A 247 -1.61 -3.73 -15.42
CA CYS A 247 -0.49 -4.68 -15.46
C CYS A 247 -0.93 -6.16 -15.47
N THR A 248 -2.15 -6.45 -15.00
CA THR A 248 -2.72 -7.80 -15.03
C THR A 248 -3.14 -8.19 -16.45
N PHE A 249 -3.64 -7.23 -17.25
CA PHE A 249 -4.04 -7.47 -18.64
C PHE A 249 -2.90 -7.23 -19.65
N ASN A 250 -1.98 -6.31 -19.38
CA ASN A 250 -0.74 -6.17 -20.13
C ASN A 250 0.48 -6.47 -19.24
N PRO A 251 0.92 -7.74 -19.16
CA PRO A 251 2.08 -8.13 -18.35
C PRO A 251 3.43 -7.71 -18.95
N ALA A 252 3.48 -7.18 -20.18
CA ALA A 252 4.72 -6.63 -20.74
C ALA A 252 5.21 -5.42 -19.92
N LEU A 253 4.28 -4.62 -19.37
CA LEU A 253 4.54 -3.43 -18.54
C LEU A 253 5.26 -3.71 -17.21
N LEU A 254 5.46 -4.99 -16.85
CA LEU A 254 6.22 -5.42 -15.66
C LEU A 254 7.52 -6.16 -16.03
N ARG A 255 7.88 -6.25 -17.31
CA ARG A 255 9.10 -6.94 -17.77
C ARG A 255 10.29 -5.97 -17.68
N PRO A 256 11.31 -6.23 -16.84
CA PRO A 256 12.49 -5.36 -16.81
C PRO A 256 13.18 -5.30 -18.18
N HIS A 257 13.49 -4.10 -18.64
CA HIS A 257 14.28 -3.88 -19.85
C HIS A 257 15.63 -4.61 -19.76
N LYS A 258 15.81 -5.64 -20.59
CA LYS A 258 17.08 -6.37 -20.69
C LYS A 258 18.09 -5.52 -21.45
N ALA A 259 19.08 -4.98 -20.76
CA ALA A 259 20.28 -4.41 -21.37
C ALA A 259 21.06 -5.51 -22.11
N GLY A 260 20.76 -5.70 -23.41
CA GLY A 260 21.28 -6.82 -24.21
C GLY A 260 20.32 -7.27 -25.31
N GLY A 261 19.87 -6.33 -26.15
CA GLY A 261 19.01 -6.60 -27.29
C GLY A 261 18.88 -5.34 -28.16
N ASN A 262 19.52 -5.35 -29.33
CA ASN A 262 19.45 -4.26 -30.30
C ASN A 262 18.21 -4.46 -31.19
N ASP A 263 17.06 -3.98 -30.72
CA ASP A 263 15.82 -3.95 -31.50
C ASP A 263 14.93 -2.75 -31.11
N GLY A 264 14.21 -2.23 -32.11
CA GLY A 264 13.17 -1.19 -32.05
C GLY A 264 13.01 -0.36 -30.77
N ALA A 265 13.63 0.82 -30.72
CA ALA A 265 13.19 1.87 -29.80
C ALA A 265 11.78 2.37 -30.18
N GLU A 266 10.84 2.37 -29.22
CA GLU A 266 9.69 3.29 -29.06
C GLU A 266 8.76 2.82 -27.91
N GLU A 267 8.71 1.52 -27.58
CA GLU A 267 7.91 1.00 -26.43
C GLU A 267 8.57 1.33 -25.09
N LYS A 268 8.52 2.61 -24.70
CA LYS A 268 8.92 3.10 -23.38
C LYS A 268 7.99 2.53 -22.31
N ASP A 269 8.52 1.67 -21.44
CA ASP A 269 7.83 1.07 -20.29
C ASP A 269 6.87 2.07 -19.60
N PHE A 270 5.56 1.85 -19.75
CA PHE A 270 4.54 2.82 -19.33
C PHE A 270 4.57 3.13 -17.82
N LEU A 271 5.08 2.19 -17.01
CA LEU A 271 5.26 2.36 -15.57
C LEU A 271 6.56 3.09 -15.20
N LEU A 272 7.63 2.91 -15.99
CA LEU A 272 8.89 3.65 -15.83
C LEU A 272 8.73 5.09 -16.32
N MET A 273 8.05 5.31 -17.45
CA MET A 273 7.63 6.65 -17.91
C MET A 273 6.79 7.40 -16.87
N ARG A 274 6.06 6.69 -16.01
CA ARG A 274 5.29 7.28 -14.91
C ARG A 274 6.06 7.38 -13.58
N GLY A 275 7.27 6.80 -13.50
CA GLY A 275 8.15 6.83 -12.33
C GLY A 275 7.74 5.94 -11.15
N LEU A 276 6.89 4.93 -11.36
CA LEU A 276 6.18 4.22 -10.27
C LEU A 276 6.64 2.79 -9.98
N CYS A 277 7.53 2.24 -10.80
CA CYS A 277 8.08 0.89 -10.62
C CYS A 277 9.60 0.88 -10.81
N THR A 278 10.29 1.84 -10.18
CA THR A 278 11.74 2.04 -10.36
C THR A 278 12.61 1.05 -9.60
N SER A 279 12.04 0.28 -8.66
CA SER A 279 12.77 -0.75 -7.91
C SER A 279 12.12 -2.15 -7.99
N GLU A 280 12.93 -3.18 -7.77
CA GLU A 280 12.49 -4.57 -7.56
C GLU A 280 11.43 -4.68 -6.43
N ASN A 281 11.49 -3.78 -5.44
CA ASN A 281 10.54 -3.74 -4.33
C ASN A 281 9.17 -3.18 -4.74
N ASP A 282 9.13 -2.22 -5.67
CA ASP A 282 7.87 -1.78 -6.29
C ASP A 282 7.26 -2.92 -7.13
N LEU A 283 8.09 -3.61 -7.92
CA LEU A 283 7.66 -4.77 -8.72
C LEU A 283 7.13 -5.91 -7.85
N LYS A 284 7.75 -6.19 -6.68
CA LYS A 284 7.24 -7.17 -5.69
C LYS A 284 5.82 -6.83 -5.21
N VAL A 285 5.52 -5.55 -4.95
CA VAL A 285 4.16 -5.09 -4.61
C VAL A 285 3.22 -5.24 -5.81
N MET A 286 3.63 -4.77 -6.98
CA MET A 286 2.80 -4.81 -8.19
C MET A 286 2.42 -6.24 -8.60
N HIS A 287 3.38 -7.18 -8.61
CA HIS A 287 3.10 -8.60 -8.88
C HIS A 287 2.11 -9.17 -7.87
N PHE A 288 2.29 -8.92 -6.56
CA PHE A 288 1.37 -9.42 -5.54
C PHE A 288 -0.06 -8.86 -5.72
N LEU A 289 -0.20 -7.57 -6.06
CA LEU A 289 -1.51 -6.97 -6.34
C LEU A 289 -2.14 -7.53 -7.63
N CYS A 290 -1.35 -7.77 -8.68
CA CYS A 290 -1.83 -8.45 -9.89
C CYS A 290 -2.30 -9.87 -9.57
N ASP A 291 -1.57 -10.61 -8.74
CA ASP A 291 -1.93 -11.98 -8.35
C ASP A 291 -3.22 -12.02 -7.52
N LEU A 292 -3.45 -11.03 -6.63
CA LEU A 292 -4.74 -10.85 -5.95
C LEU A 292 -5.89 -10.53 -6.92
N ILE A 293 -5.66 -9.71 -7.95
CA ILE A 293 -6.67 -9.39 -8.98
C ILE A 293 -7.02 -10.64 -9.78
N LYS A 294 -6.03 -11.44 -10.22
CA LYS A 294 -6.24 -12.73 -10.88
C LYS A 294 -7.04 -13.70 -10.00
N GLN A 295 -6.65 -13.86 -8.73
CA GLN A 295 -7.36 -14.73 -7.77
C GLN A 295 -8.83 -14.31 -7.58
N ARG A 296 -9.10 -13.00 -7.52
CA ARG A 296 -10.47 -12.47 -7.40
C ARG A 296 -11.29 -12.68 -8.68
N HIS A 297 -10.67 -12.55 -9.85
CA HIS A 297 -11.35 -12.72 -11.14
C HIS A 297 -11.62 -14.20 -11.46
N ALA A 298 -10.68 -15.11 -11.13
CA ALA A 298 -10.79 -16.55 -11.36
C ALA A 298 -11.76 -17.29 -10.41
N GLY A 299 -12.57 -16.58 -9.62
CA GLY A 299 -13.58 -17.14 -8.72
C GLY A 299 -13.02 -17.79 -7.44
N ARG A 300 -12.09 -18.75 -7.59
CA ARG A 300 -11.28 -19.36 -6.51
C ARG A 300 -10.00 -19.98 -7.10
N GLY A 301 -8.88 -19.25 -6.99
CA GLY A 301 -7.56 -19.90 -6.93
C GLY A 301 -7.32 -20.47 -5.52
N PRO A 302 -6.44 -21.47 -5.35
CA PRO A 302 -5.97 -21.84 -4.01
C PRO A 302 -5.23 -20.66 -3.35
N PRO A 303 -5.26 -20.52 -2.02
CA PRO A 303 -4.49 -19.50 -1.32
C PRO A 303 -2.99 -19.80 -1.43
N VAL A 304 -2.32 -19.21 -2.43
CA VAL A 304 -0.88 -19.43 -2.67
C VAL A 304 -0.06 -18.70 -1.59
N LEU A 305 0.44 -19.47 -0.62
CA LEU A 305 1.49 -19.01 0.31
C LEU A 305 2.76 -18.70 -0.48
N ARG A 306 2.99 -17.42 -0.80
CA ARG A 306 4.19 -16.97 -1.52
C ARG A 306 5.30 -16.63 -0.53
N PHE A 307 6.23 -17.57 -0.32
CA PHE A 307 7.40 -17.34 0.51
C PHE A 307 8.47 -16.53 -0.21
N SER A 308 8.51 -15.23 0.07
CA SER A 308 9.54 -14.32 -0.44
C SER A 308 10.74 -14.27 0.52
N TYR A 309 11.74 -15.13 0.27
CA TYR A 309 13.02 -15.12 0.98
C TYR A 309 13.79 -13.81 0.70
N ASN A 310 13.87 -12.94 1.70
CA ASN A 310 14.63 -11.69 1.68
C ASN A 310 15.38 -11.56 3.02
N SER A 311 16.50 -10.82 3.04
CA SER A 311 17.24 -10.57 4.28
C SER A 311 16.43 -9.74 5.28
N MET A 312 16.39 -10.19 6.54
CA MET A 312 15.62 -9.57 7.61
C MET A 312 16.47 -8.55 8.37
N HIS A 313 16.07 -7.29 8.29
CA HIS A 313 16.74 -6.16 8.93
C HIS A 313 15.96 -5.73 10.17
N LEU A 314 16.68 -5.32 11.23
CA LEU A 314 16.08 -4.77 12.44
C LEU A 314 16.09 -3.23 12.36
N HIS A 315 14.97 -2.65 11.94
CA HIS A 315 14.80 -1.21 11.93
C HIS A 315 14.43 -0.72 13.33
N LYS A 316 15.18 0.25 13.85
CA LYS A 316 14.86 0.96 15.09
C LYS A 316 14.23 2.31 14.76
N ASN A 317 13.34 2.81 15.61
CA ASN A 317 12.80 4.16 15.41
C ASN A 317 13.90 5.21 15.63
N THR A 318 14.18 6.03 14.62
CA THR A 318 15.20 7.10 14.68
C THR A 318 14.63 8.45 15.11
N TYR A 319 13.30 8.63 15.10
CA TYR A 319 12.64 9.87 15.53
C TYR A 319 12.64 10.08 17.06
N SER A 320 13.16 9.13 17.85
CA SER A 320 13.24 9.23 19.31
C SER A 320 14.58 9.76 19.84
N ILE A 321 15.44 10.33 18.99
CA ILE A 321 16.77 10.84 19.38
C ILE A 321 16.70 12.21 20.07
N ASN A 322 15.65 13.01 19.82
CA ASN A 322 15.48 14.32 20.46
C ASN A 322 14.47 14.22 21.63
N LYS A 323 14.98 14.20 22.87
CA LYS A 323 14.22 14.41 24.11
C LYS A 323 15.09 15.10 25.15
#